data_AF-A0A534RPH7-F1
#
_entry.id   AF-A0A534RPH7-F1
#
_cell.length_a   1.000
_cell.length_b   1.000
_cell.length_c   1.000
_cell.angle_alpha   90.00
_cell.angle_beta   90.00
_cell.angle_gamma   90.00
#
_symmetry.space_group_name_H-M   'P 1'
#
loop_
_entity.id
_entity.type
_entity.pdbx_description
1 polymer ?
#
loop_
_entity_poly.entity_id
_entity_poly.type
_entity_poly.pdbx_seq_one_letter_code
_entity_poly.pdbx_strand_id
1 'polypeptide(L)'
;ARLITVLARVEPLTFLDAPARPQHAAVESLDGVELYVPLAGVVDDVGGELGRLERELAKVEGELGATAAKLRNPQFTEKAPEDVVEEVRAKGAQLEERRAALGRSLERLRAMEA
;
A
#
# COMPACT_ATOMS: atom_id res chain seq x y z
N ALA A 1 -2.20 -23.69 -26.02
CA ALA A 1 -1.76 -22.99 -24.79
C ALA A 1 -0.26 -23.14 -24.47
N ARG A 2 0.43 -24.24 -24.85
CA ARG A 2 1.85 -24.50 -24.48
C ARG A 2 2.82 -23.35 -24.76
N LEU A 3 2.65 -22.63 -25.88
CA LEU A 3 3.52 -21.49 -26.20
C LEU A 3 3.40 -20.38 -25.15
N ILE A 4 2.17 -20.09 -24.68
CA ILE A 4 1.88 -19.06 -23.67
C ILE A 4 2.46 -19.48 -22.33
N THR A 5 2.21 -20.71 -21.88
CA THR A 5 2.71 -21.20 -20.59
C THR A 5 4.24 -21.22 -20.53
N VAL A 6 4.92 -21.54 -21.65
CA VAL A 6 6.40 -21.54 -21.72
C VAL A 6 6.99 -20.13 -21.80
N LEU A 7 6.45 -19.26 -22.66
CA LEU A 7 7.01 -17.92 -22.86
C LEU A 7 6.72 -16.99 -21.69
N ALA A 8 5.51 -17.04 -21.13
CA ALA A 8 5.12 -16.22 -19.99
C ALA A 8 5.45 -16.87 -18.63
N ARG A 9 5.89 -18.14 -18.61
CA ARG A 9 6.17 -18.91 -17.38
C ARG A 9 4.99 -18.93 -16.42
N VAL A 10 3.80 -19.18 -16.96
CA VAL A 10 2.54 -19.21 -16.19
C VAL A 10 1.97 -20.61 -16.15
N GLU A 11 1.61 -21.06 -14.96
CA GLU A 11 0.87 -22.31 -14.72
C GLU A 11 0.15 -22.22 -13.36
N PRO A 12 -1.16 -22.54 -13.27
CA PRO A 12 -2.06 -23.00 -14.34
C PRO A 12 -2.54 -21.89 -15.30
N LEU A 13 -2.86 -22.26 -16.55
CA LEU A 13 -3.55 -21.41 -17.53
C LEU A 13 -4.93 -21.98 -17.83
N THR A 14 -5.97 -21.22 -17.51
CA THR A 14 -7.38 -21.62 -17.67
C THR A 14 -8.06 -20.72 -18.70
N PHE A 15 -8.78 -21.32 -19.65
CA PHE A 15 -9.66 -20.60 -20.56
C PHE A 15 -11.07 -20.61 -19.98
N LEU A 16 -11.74 -19.45 -19.98
CA LEU A 16 -13.09 -19.29 -19.44
C LEU A 16 -14.09 -19.25 -20.60
N ASP A 17 -15.10 -20.11 -20.57
CA ASP A 17 -16.11 -20.26 -21.65
C ASP A 17 -17.26 -19.22 -21.56
N ALA A 18 -17.29 -18.40 -20.51
CA ALA A 18 -18.30 -17.39 -20.23
C ALA A 18 -17.63 -16.16 -19.57
N PRO A 19 -18.27 -14.97 -19.56
CA PRO A 19 -17.76 -13.78 -18.86
C PRO A 19 -17.92 -13.95 -17.33
N ALA A 20 -17.29 -14.97 -16.77
CA ALA A 20 -17.15 -15.16 -15.34
C ALA A 20 -15.83 -14.50 -14.94
N ARG A 21 -15.84 -13.16 -14.79
CA ARG A 21 -14.71 -12.43 -14.24
C ARG A 21 -14.37 -12.99 -12.85
N PRO A 22 -13.17 -13.55 -12.63
CA PRO A 22 -12.75 -13.96 -11.30
C PRO A 22 -12.76 -12.75 -10.35
N GLN A 23 -13.24 -12.95 -9.12
CA GLN A 23 -13.10 -11.94 -8.07
C GLN A 23 -11.61 -11.79 -7.71
N HIS A 24 -11.17 -10.56 -7.42
CA HIS A 24 -9.79 -10.26 -7.01
C HIS A 24 -8.73 -10.72 -8.04
N ALA A 25 -8.93 -10.34 -9.31
CA ALA A 25 -7.96 -10.56 -10.37
C ALA A 25 -7.52 -9.24 -10.99
N ALA A 26 -6.23 -9.14 -11.33
CA ALA A 26 -5.78 -8.10 -12.25
C ALA A 26 -6.36 -8.42 -13.65
N VAL A 27 -6.93 -7.41 -14.30
CA VAL A 27 -7.62 -7.54 -15.59
C VAL A 27 -6.89 -6.71 -16.62
N GLU A 28 -6.60 -7.31 -17.77
CA GLU A 28 -6.07 -6.61 -18.95
C GLU A 28 -6.91 -6.98 -20.17
N SER A 29 -7.41 -5.97 -20.90
CA SER A 29 -8.19 -6.18 -22.12
C SER A 29 -7.30 -5.96 -23.35
N LEU A 30 -7.18 -7.01 -24.16
CA LEU A 30 -6.52 -7.01 -25.46
C LEU A 30 -7.60 -7.17 -26.53
N ASP A 31 -7.28 -6.86 -27.79
CA ASP A 31 -8.23 -7.00 -28.90
C ASP A 31 -8.77 -8.45 -28.99
N GLY A 32 -10.01 -8.64 -28.52
CA GLY A 32 -10.72 -9.92 -28.52
C GLY A 32 -10.40 -10.89 -27.37
N VAL A 33 -9.57 -10.51 -26.39
CA VAL A 33 -9.21 -11.38 -25.25
C VAL A 33 -9.13 -10.56 -23.95
N GLU A 34 -9.70 -11.08 -22.87
CA GLU A 34 -9.46 -10.57 -21.52
C GLU A 34 -8.54 -11.52 -20.76
N LEU A 35 -7.44 -10.99 -20.23
CA LEU A 35 -6.52 -11.71 -19.36
C LEU A 35 -6.90 -11.46 -17.91
N TYR A 36 -7.02 -12.54 -17.15
CA TYR A 36 -7.25 -12.51 -15.71
C TYR A 36 -6.07 -13.15 -14.99
N VAL A 37 -5.45 -12.42 -14.06
CA VAL A 37 -4.43 -12.95 -13.15
C VAL A 37 -5.02 -12.99 -11.75
N PRO A 38 -5.45 -14.18 -11.25
CA PRO A 38 -5.96 -14.32 -9.90
C PRO A 38 -4.91 -13.87 -8.89
N LEU A 39 -5.30 -13.01 -7.95
CA LEU A 39 -4.43 -12.50 -6.89
C LEU A 39 -4.62 -13.28 -5.57
N ALA A 40 -5.64 -14.15 -5.51
CA ALA A 40 -5.83 -15.09 -4.41
C ALA A 40 -4.60 -16.01 -4.24
N GLY A 41 -4.08 -16.15 -3.02
CA GLY A 41 -2.80 -16.83 -2.75
C GLY A 41 -1.56 -15.94 -2.72
N VAL A 42 -1.66 -14.69 -3.21
CA VAL A 42 -0.63 -13.65 -3.02
C VAL A 42 -1.02 -12.73 -1.84
N VAL A 43 -2.33 -12.55 -1.63
CA VAL A 43 -2.92 -11.89 -0.45
C VAL A 43 -4.18 -12.67 -0.05
N ASP A 44 -4.08 -13.53 0.97
CA ASP A 44 -5.19 -14.41 1.39
C ASP A 44 -6.25 -13.70 2.24
N ASP A 45 -5.91 -12.57 2.84
CA ASP A 45 -6.80 -11.75 3.66
C ASP A 45 -6.59 -10.26 3.37
N VAL A 46 -7.14 -9.82 2.23
CA VAL A 46 -7.05 -8.42 1.80
C VAL A 46 -7.68 -7.50 2.86
N GLY A 47 -8.83 -7.88 3.42
CA GLY A 47 -9.52 -7.10 4.46
C GLY A 47 -8.72 -7.01 5.76
N GLY A 48 -8.10 -8.11 6.20
CA GLY A 48 -7.23 -8.12 7.38
C GLY A 48 -5.94 -7.32 7.19
N GLU A 49 -5.35 -7.39 5.99
CA GLU A 49 -4.17 -6.60 5.65
C GLU A 49 -4.51 -5.11 5.53
N LEU A 50 -5.65 -4.76 4.93
CA LEU A 50 -6.20 -3.40 4.94
C LEU A 50 -6.34 -2.89 6.38
N GLY A 51 -7.00 -3.66 7.24
CA GLY A 51 -7.18 -3.28 8.65
C GLY A 51 -5.86 -3.16 9.41
N ARG A 52 -4.84 -3.97 9.09
CA ARG A 52 -3.50 -3.86 9.67
C ARG A 52 -2.82 -2.57 9.23
N LEU A 53 -2.83 -2.28 7.94
CA LEU A 53 -2.22 -1.09 7.36
C LEU A 53 -2.92 0.20 7.82
N GLU A 54 -4.25 0.20 7.94
CA GLU A 54 -5.02 1.33 8.48
C GLU A 54 -4.67 1.62 9.94
N ARG A 55 -4.55 0.57 10.77
CA ARG A 55 -4.10 0.71 12.17
C ARG A 55 -2.67 1.22 12.26
N GLU A 56 -1.78 0.78 11.37
CA GLU A 56 -0.40 1.26 11.32
C GLU A 56 -0.34 2.73 10.89
N LEU A 57 -1.10 3.10 9.86
CA LEU A 57 -1.22 4.48 9.39
C LEU A 57 -1.72 5.40 10.50
N ALA A 58 -2.79 5.01 11.20
CA ALA A 58 -3.34 5.80 12.31
C ALA A 58 -2.33 6.03 13.44
N LYS A 59 -1.46 5.05 13.73
CA LYS A 59 -0.37 5.21 14.71
C LYS A 59 0.66 6.23 14.23
N VAL A 60 1.10 6.12 12.98
CA VAL A 60 2.07 7.06 12.38
C VAL A 60 1.51 8.48 12.34
N GLU A 61 0.23 8.64 12.00
CA GLU A 61 -0.45 9.94 12.00
C GLU A 61 -0.56 10.55 13.40
N GLY A 62 -0.79 9.71 14.43
CA GLY A 62 -0.74 10.15 15.83
C GLY A 62 0.65 10.63 16.25
N GLU A 63 1.70 9.89 15.88
CA GLU A 63 3.10 10.28 16.16
C GLU A 63 3.50 11.56 15.40
N LEU A 64 3.05 11.71 14.16
CA LEU A 64 3.22 12.95 13.39
C LEU A 64 2.53 14.13 14.06
N GLY A 65 1.28 13.95 14.51
CA GLY A 65 0.54 14.99 15.21
C GLY A 65 1.27 15.49 16.46
N ALA A 66 1.80 14.56 17.26
CA ALA A 66 2.59 14.90 18.44
C ALA A 66 3.90 15.62 18.09
N THR A 67 4.62 15.14 17.07
CA THR A 67 5.88 15.73 16.59
C THR A 67 5.66 17.14 16.04
N ALA A 68 4.63 17.33 15.22
CA ALA A 68 4.25 18.62 14.66
C ALA A 68 3.79 19.60 15.75
N ALA A 69 3.05 19.13 16.77
CA ALA A 69 2.68 19.97 17.91
C ALA A 69 3.92 20.45 18.68
N LYS A 70 4.91 19.57 18.88
CA LYS A 70 6.18 19.91 19.53
C LYS A 70 6.97 20.96 18.73
N LEU A 71 7.06 20.80 17.41
CA LEU A 71 7.76 21.73 16.52
C LEU A 71 7.05 23.07 16.33
N ARG A 72 5.72 23.13 16.50
CA ARG A 72 4.96 24.39 16.49
C ARG A 72 5.05 25.16 17.79
N ASN A 73 5.49 24.53 18.88
CA ASN A 73 5.57 25.19 20.19
C ASN A 73 6.83 26.06 20.26
N PRO A 74 6.71 27.41 20.33
CA PRO A 74 7.86 28.31 20.40
C PRO A 74 8.73 28.03 21.62
N GLN A 75 8.12 27.63 22.74
CA GLN A 75 8.85 27.27 23.95
C GLN A 75 9.77 26.07 23.75
N PHE A 76 9.44 25.16 22.83
CA PHE A 76 10.32 24.05 22.48
C PHE A 76 11.38 24.50 21.48
N THR A 77 11.00 25.17 20.39
CA THR A 77 11.93 25.55 19.33
C THR A 77 12.96 26.62 19.74
N GLU A 78 12.63 27.47 20.72
CA GLU A 78 13.52 28.54 21.18
C GLU A 78 14.35 28.15 22.41
N LYS A 79 13.87 27.20 23.24
CA LYS A 79 14.54 26.83 24.49
C LYS A 79 15.23 25.48 24.46
N ALA A 80 14.83 24.58 23.56
CA ALA A 80 15.52 23.31 23.43
C ALA A 80 16.86 23.51 22.69
N PRO A 81 17.89 22.72 23.02
CA PRO A 81 19.12 22.64 22.24
C PRO A 81 18.83 22.39 20.75
N GLU A 82 19.64 23.00 19.87
CA GLU A 82 19.43 22.93 18.42
C GLU A 82 19.49 21.49 17.88
N ASP A 83 20.40 20.67 18.40
CA ASP A 83 20.51 19.24 18.09
C ASP A 83 19.22 18.47 18.41
N VAL A 84 18.58 18.78 19.53
CA VAL A 84 17.29 18.17 19.93
C VAL A 84 16.15 18.63 19.02
N VAL A 85 16.15 19.89 18.58
CA VAL A 85 15.14 20.39 17.63
C VAL A 85 15.32 19.73 16.26
N GLU A 86 16.55 19.61 15.79
CA GLU A 86 16.88 18.93 14.53
C GLU A 86 16.53 17.45 14.56
N GLU A 87 16.80 16.73 15.67
CA GLU A 87 16.39 15.34 15.81
C GLU A 87 14.85 15.17 15.68
N VAL A 88 14.08 16.08 16.30
CA VAL A 88 12.62 16.06 16.21
C VAL A 88 12.15 16.40 14.79
N ARG A 89 12.81 17.32 14.07
CA ARG A 89 12.52 17.61 12.65
C ARG A 89 12.81 16.40 11.77
N ALA A 90 13.96 15.76 11.95
CA ALA A 90 14.36 14.56 11.22
C ALA A 90 13.37 13.41 11.47
N LYS A 91 12.96 13.21 12.73
CA LYS A 91 11.91 12.24 13.07
C LYS A 91 10.59 12.56 12.36
N GLY A 92 10.19 13.83 12.32
CA GLY A 92 9.00 14.26 11.58
C GLY A 92 9.05 13.90 10.10
N ALA A 93 10.19 14.15 9.44
CA ALA A 93 10.39 13.80 8.04
C ALA A 93 10.30 12.29 7.78
N GLN A 94 10.95 11.47 8.62
CA GLN A 94 10.87 10.00 8.52
C GLN A 94 9.43 9.48 8.71
N LEU A 95 8.68 10.07 9.63
CA LEU A 95 7.28 9.70 9.84
C LEU A 95 6.40 10.07 8.64
N GLU A 96 6.62 11.21 7.99
CA GLU A 96 5.88 11.57 6.76
C GLU A 96 6.22 10.64 5.60
N GLU A 97 7.49 10.26 5.42
CA GLU A 97 7.88 9.28 4.40
C GLU A 97 7.18 7.93 4.63
N ARG A 98 7.14 7.48 5.89
CA ARG A 98 6.44 6.24 6.28
C ARG A 98 4.94 6.35 6.05
N ARG A 99 4.31 7.46 6.43
CA ARG A 99 2.89 7.73 6.19
C ARG A 99 2.56 7.65 4.70
N ALA A 100 3.38 8.29 3.85
CA ALA A 100 3.20 8.26 2.41
C ALA A 100 3.36 6.85 1.83
N ALA A 101 4.33 6.07 2.32
CA ALA A 101 4.51 4.68 1.91
C ALA A 101 3.32 3.79 2.28
N LEU A 102 2.81 3.92 3.50
CA LEU A 102 1.61 3.20 3.95
C LEU A 102 0.37 3.60 3.15
N GLY A 103 0.19 4.89 2.86
CA GLY A 103 -0.90 5.39 2.02
C GLY A 103 -0.90 4.78 0.62
N ARG A 104 0.25 4.75 -0.06
CA ARG A 104 0.38 4.11 -1.38
C ARG A 104 0.06 2.61 -1.34
N SER A 105 0.46 1.92 -0.28
CA SER A 105 0.16 0.49 -0.11
C SER A 105 -1.34 0.26 0.11
N LEU A 106 -2.00 1.09 0.91
CA LEU A 106 -3.44 1.05 1.11
C LEU A 106 -4.22 1.32 -0.18
N GLU A 107 -3.83 2.35 -0.95
CA GLU A 107 -4.46 2.65 -2.24
C GLU A 107 -4.37 1.46 -3.20
N ARG A 108 -3.18 0.87 -3.33
CA ARG A 108 -2.96 -0.32 -4.17
C ARG A 108 -3.84 -1.49 -3.73
N LEU A 109 -3.96 -1.70 -2.42
CA LEU A 109 -4.71 -2.82 -1.87
C LEU A 109 -6.23 -2.62 -1.99
N ARG A 110 -6.72 -1.39 -1.79
CA ARG A 110 -8.13 -1.04 -2.03
C ARG A 110 -8.51 -1.18 -3.51
N ALA A 111 -7.60 -0.85 -4.42
CA ALA A 111 -7.79 -1.06 -5.86
C ALA A 111 -7.88 -2.55 -6.25
N MET A 112 -7.44 -3.48 -5.38
CA MET A 112 -7.59 -4.92 -5.59
C MET A 112 -8.93 -5.49 -5.04
N GLU A 113 -9.62 -4.75 -4.17
CA GLU A 113 -10.98 -5.09 -3.72
C GLU A 113 -12.09 -4.59 -4.66
N ALA A 114 -11.82 -3.54 -5.43
CA ALA A 114 -12.77 -2.92 -6.38
C ALA A 114 -12.84 -3.66 -7.73
#